data_AF-A0A7J6WV10-F1
#
_entry.id   AF-A0A7J6WV10-F1
#
_cell.length_a   1.000
_cell.length_b   1.000
_cell.length_c   1.000
_cell.angle_alpha   90.00
_cell.angle_beta   90.00
_cell.angle_gamma   90.00
#
_symmetry.space_group_name_H-M   'P 1'
#
loop_
_entity.id
_entity.type
_entity.pdbx_description
1 polymer ?
#
loop_
_entity_poly.entity_id
_entity_poly.type
_entity_poly.pdbx_seq_one_letter_code
_entity_poly.pdbx_strand_id
1 'polypeptide(L)'
;AQITQQGKFESLHRDMIVGFGKWEFDPMDLENPFPNNEGSVHLWQGDQDLLVPITLQRYIAEKLPWIQYHELKDTGHFFPYAEGLGEAFLRAFLPEK
;
A
#
# COMPACT_ATOMS: atom_id res chain seq x y z
N ALA A 1 -2.27 16.05 -13.56
CA ALA A 1 -3.52 16.26 -14.33
C ALA A 1 -4.44 15.08 -14.04
N GLN A 2 -5.76 15.30 -13.97
CA GLN A 2 -6.71 14.21 -13.80
C GLN A 2 -6.71 13.34 -15.07
N ILE A 3 -6.60 12.02 -14.92
CA ILE A 3 -6.54 11.08 -16.05
C ILE A 3 -7.97 10.93 -16.60
N THR A 4 -8.31 11.65 -17.67
CA THR A 4 -9.65 11.68 -18.27
C THR A 4 -9.64 11.57 -19.80
N GLN A 5 -8.56 11.08 -20.38
CA GLN A 5 -8.34 11.00 -21.84
C GLN A 5 -9.43 10.17 -22.54
N GLN A 6 -10.04 9.20 -21.84
CA GLN A 6 -11.11 8.35 -22.35
C GLN A 6 -12.52 8.80 -21.88
N GLY A 7 -12.62 9.99 -21.28
CA GLY A 7 -13.84 10.50 -20.66
C GLY A 7 -14.03 10.04 -19.21
N LYS A 8 -14.95 10.68 -18.50
CA LYS A 8 -15.13 10.47 -17.04
C LYS A 8 -15.57 9.05 -16.68
N PHE A 9 -16.39 8.42 -17.51
CA PHE A 9 -16.92 7.07 -17.23
C PHE A 9 -15.81 6.02 -17.30
N GLU A 10 -15.10 5.95 -18.44
CA GLU A 10 -14.04 4.96 -18.65
C GLU A 10 -12.76 5.23 -17.85
N SER A 11 -12.57 6.45 -17.33
CA SER A 11 -11.47 6.76 -16.42
C SER A 11 -11.93 6.72 -14.96
N LEU A 12 -12.56 7.78 -14.46
CA LEU A 12 -12.84 7.94 -13.03
C LEU A 12 -13.85 6.95 -12.47
N HIS A 13 -14.97 6.72 -13.16
CA HIS A 13 -16.00 5.83 -12.64
C HIS A 13 -15.52 4.37 -12.65
N ARG A 14 -14.82 3.98 -13.71
CA ARG A 14 -14.24 2.64 -13.82
C ARG A 14 -13.15 2.40 -12.77
N ASP A 15 -12.29 3.39 -12.51
CA ASP A 15 -11.30 3.31 -11.43
C ASP A 15 -11.97 3.13 -10.06
N MET A 16 -13.07 3.85 -9.78
CA MET A 16 -13.82 3.68 -8.54
C MET A 16 -14.50 2.31 -8.45
N ILE A 17 -15.06 1.79 -9.55
CA ILE A 17 -15.68 0.46 -9.59
C ILE A 17 -14.65 -0.64 -9.29
N VAL A 18 -13.43 -0.51 -9.83
CA VAL A 18 -12.36 -1.48 -9.55
C VAL A 18 -11.84 -1.31 -8.11
N GLY A 19 -11.53 -0.07 -7.70
CA GLY A 19 -10.93 0.20 -6.39
C GLY A 19 -11.84 -0.12 -5.20
N PHE A 20 -13.16 0.11 -5.31
CA PHE A 20 -14.13 -0.10 -4.24
C PHE A 20 -15.13 -1.23 -4.52
N GLY A 21 -14.97 -1.95 -5.62
CA GLY A 21 -15.81 -3.09 -5.98
C GLY A 21 -15.52 -4.32 -5.12
N LYS A 22 -16.19 -5.42 -5.45
CA LYS A 22 -15.85 -6.72 -4.88
C LYS A 22 -14.62 -7.27 -5.60
N TRP A 23 -13.60 -7.63 -4.83
CA TRP A 23 -12.40 -8.25 -5.36
C TRP A 23 -12.58 -9.77 -5.38
N GLU A 24 -12.02 -10.43 -6.40
CA GLU A 24 -12.06 -11.89 -6.54
C GLU A 24 -10.96 -12.60 -5.74
N PHE A 25 -10.10 -11.82 -5.05
CA PHE A 25 -9.04 -12.33 -4.19
C PHE A 25 -8.99 -11.57 -2.87
N ASP A 26 -8.50 -12.24 -1.83
CA ASP A 26 -8.19 -11.65 -0.55
C ASP A 26 -6.66 -11.48 -0.44
N PRO A 27 -6.12 -10.29 -0.15
CA PRO A 27 -4.68 -10.11 0.05
C PRO A 27 -4.13 -11.04 1.15
N MET A 28 -4.93 -11.45 2.14
CA MET A 28 -4.51 -12.34 3.22
C MET A 28 -4.31 -13.79 2.78
N ASP A 29 -4.73 -14.17 1.58
CA ASP A 29 -4.50 -15.50 1.00
C ASP A 29 -3.16 -15.57 0.24
N LEU A 30 -2.39 -14.48 0.20
CA LEU A 30 -1.09 -14.43 -0.49
C LEU A 30 -0.02 -15.24 0.25
N GLU A 31 0.69 -16.09 -0.49
CA GLU A 31 1.90 -16.75 -0.02
C GLU A 31 3.11 -15.80 -0.12
N ASN A 32 4.13 -16.03 0.71
CA ASN A 32 5.37 -15.26 0.65
C ASN A 32 6.02 -15.42 -0.75
N PRO A 33 6.15 -14.33 -1.55
CA PRO A 33 6.76 -14.42 -2.87
C PRO A 33 8.29 -14.63 -2.82
N PHE A 34 8.92 -14.43 -1.67
CA PHE A 34 10.37 -14.54 -1.46
C PHE A 34 10.69 -15.50 -0.29
N PRO A 35 10.40 -16.80 -0.43
CA PRO A 35 10.59 -17.78 0.64
C PRO A 35 12.07 -18.05 0.95
N ASN A 36 13.00 -17.69 0.06
CA ASN A 36 14.44 -17.90 0.21
C ASN A 36 15.19 -16.61 0.57
N ASN A 37 14.48 -15.59 1.05
CA ASN A 37 15.03 -14.26 1.38
C ASN A 37 15.73 -13.56 0.20
N GLU A 38 15.27 -13.84 -1.03
CA GLU A 38 15.73 -13.20 -2.26
C GLU A 38 15.14 -11.79 -2.46
N GLY A 39 14.19 -11.40 -1.61
CA GLY A 39 13.53 -10.10 -1.62
C GLY A 39 12.72 -9.83 -0.35
N SER A 40 12.09 -8.66 -0.29
CA SER A 40 11.22 -8.26 0.83
C SER A 40 9.99 -7.51 0.31
N VAL A 41 8.88 -7.64 1.04
CA VAL A 41 7.68 -6.86 0.82
C VAL A 41 7.48 -5.94 2.01
N HIS A 42 7.26 -4.66 1.74
CA HIS A 42 7.08 -3.63 2.76
C HIS A 42 5.73 -2.94 2.56
N LEU A 43 5.05 -2.66 3.66
CA LEU A 43 3.75 -1.99 3.70
C LEU A 43 3.83 -0.78 4.63
N TRP A 44 3.61 0.42 4.10
CA TRP A 44 3.56 1.66 4.88
C TRP A 44 2.12 2.15 5.01
N GLN A 45 1.73 2.55 6.22
CA GLN A 45 0.40 3.09 6.49
C GLN A 45 0.48 4.31 7.41
N GLY A 46 -0.20 5.39 7.01
CA GLY A 46 -0.40 6.54 7.89
C GLY A 46 -1.47 6.28 8.94
N ASP A 47 -1.21 6.67 10.20
CA ASP A 47 -2.13 6.45 11.32
C ASP A 47 -3.32 7.41 11.37
N GLN A 48 -3.30 8.48 10.58
CA GLN A 48 -4.39 9.43 10.35
C GLN A 48 -5.02 9.27 8.95
N ASP A 49 -4.85 8.11 8.30
CA ASP A 49 -5.52 7.85 7.02
C ASP A 49 -7.04 7.75 7.21
N LEU A 50 -7.75 8.63 6.50
CA LEU A 50 -9.21 8.75 6.57
C LEU A 50 -9.92 7.93 5.47
N LEU A 51 -9.18 7.35 4.52
CA LEU A 51 -9.71 6.50 3.46
C LEU A 51 -9.58 5.02 3.81
N VAL A 52 -8.43 4.64 4.38
CA VAL A 52 -8.14 3.24 4.74
C VAL A 52 -7.85 3.14 6.24
N PRO A 53 -8.61 2.35 7.01
CA PRO A 53 -8.40 2.24 8.45
C PRO A 53 -7.10 1.50 8.76
N ILE A 54 -6.29 2.06 9.66
CA ILE A 54 -5.02 1.46 10.12
C ILE A 54 -5.19 0.03 10.69
N THR A 55 -6.35 -0.27 11.27
CA THR A 55 -6.66 -1.60 11.82
C THR A 55 -6.65 -2.69 10.75
N LEU A 56 -7.00 -2.36 9.50
CA LEU A 56 -6.95 -3.31 8.39
C LEU A 56 -5.50 -3.70 8.09
N GLN A 57 -4.59 -2.73 8.00
CA GLN A 57 -3.18 -3.02 7.69
C GLN A 57 -2.48 -3.79 8.82
N ARG A 58 -2.79 -3.46 10.08
CA ARG A 58 -2.35 -4.26 11.24
C ARG A 58 -2.76 -5.72 11.12
N TYR A 59 -4.03 -5.96 10.75
CA TYR A 59 -4.55 -7.31 10.59
C TYR A 59 -3.90 -8.07 9.42
N ILE A 60 -3.68 -7.39 8.29
CA ILE A 60 -2.95 -7.96 7.15
C ILE A 60 -1.52 -8.35 7.56
N ALA A 61 -0.80 -7.46 8.27
CA ALA A 61 0.55 -7.75 8.74
C ALA A 61 0.61 -8.89 9.76
N GLU A 62 -0.42 -9.04 10.59
CA GLU A 62 -0.56 -10.18 11.51
C GLU A 62 -0.75 -11.50 10.75
N LYS A 63 -1.57 -11.49 9.69
CA LYS A 63 -1.84 -12.67 8.85
C LYS A 63 -0.69 -13.04 7.93
N LEU A 64 0.04 -12.04 7.45
CA LEU A 64 1.14 -12.18 6.49
C LEU A 64 2.45 -11.72 7.14
N PRO A 65 3.05 -12.53 8.02
CA PRO A 65 4.23 -12.12 8.80
C PRO A 65 5.49 -11.90 7.94
N TRP A 66 5.44 -12.25 6.65
CA TRP A 66 6.49 -11.96 5.67
C TRP A 66 6.44 -10.51 5.15
N ILE A 67 5.37 -9.76 5.44
CA ILE A 67 5.29 -8.33 5.14
C ILE A 67 5.97 -7.54 6.27
N GLN A 68 6.92 -6.68 5.90
CA GLN A 68 7.49 -5.69 6.80
C GLN A 68 6.56 -4.49 6.89
N TYR A 69 5.81 -4.39 7.99
CA TYR A 69 4.83 -3.34 8.19
C TYR A 69 5.40 -2.12 8.93
N HIS A 70 5.08 -0.93 8.42
CA HIS A 70 5.59 0.36 8.89
C HIS A 70 4.45 1.33 9.13
N GLU A 71 4.23 1.71 10.38
CA GLU A 71 3.24 2.73 10.76
C GLU A 71 3.87 4.11 10.81
N LEU A 72 3.28 5.05 10.08
CA LEU A 72 3.75 6.42 9.99
C LEU A 72 2.86 7.32 10.86
N LYS A 73 3.42 7.73 12.00
CA LYS A 73 2.75 8.60 12.96
C LYS A 73 2.43 9.98 12.38
N ASP A 74 1.25 10.50 12.70
CA ASP A 74 0.76 11.83 12.33
C ASP A 74 0.67 12.03 10.80
N THR A 75 0.43 10.96 10.04
CA THR A 75 0.35 11.00 8.57
C THR A 75 -0.97 10.42 8.06
N GLY A 76 -1.52 11.05 7.01
CA GLY A 76 -2.75 10.59 6.35
C GLY A 76 -2.48 9.87 5.03
N HIS A 77 -3.53 9.57 4.27
CA HIS A 77 -3.47 8.80 3.01
C HIS A 77 -2.43 9.29 2.00
N PHE A 78 -2.22 10.61 1.94
CA PHE A 78 -1.35 11.26 0.97
C PHE A 78 0.11 11.39 1.45
N PHE A 79 0.51 10.67 2.50
CA PHE A 79 1.90 10.65 2.99
C PHE A 79 2.94 10.42 1.88
N PRO A 80 2.73 9.61 0.82
CA PRO A 80 3.76 9.39 -0.19
C PRO A 80 4.20 10.65 -0.95
N TYR A 81 3.40 11.72 -0.91
CA TYR A 81 3.73 13.02 -1.53
C TYR A 81 4.55 13.94 -0.62
N ALA A 82 4.77 13.58 0.64
CA ALA A 82 5.62 14.35 1.54
C ALA A 82 7.08 14.32 1.08
N GLU A 83 7.76 15.46 1.23
CA GLU A 83 9.16 15.59 0.86
C GLU A 83 10.03 14.56 1.61
N GLY A 84 10.94 13.90 0.90
CA GLY A 84 11.88 12.94 1.45
C GLY A 84 11.33 11.54 1.75
N LEU A 85 10.00 11.34 1.86
CA LEU A 85 9.45 10.01 2.17
C LEU A 85 9.69 8.99 1.05
N GLY A 86 9.60 9.41 -0.21
CA GLY A 86 9.91 8.51 -1.34
C GLY A 86 11.35 7.99 -1.29
N GLU A 87 12.32 8.85 -0.95
CA GLU A 87 13.72 8.44 -0.77
C GLU A 87 13.88 7.50 0.43
N ALA A 88 13.19 7.79 1.54
CA ALA A 88 13.21 6.95 2.74
C ALA A 88 12.67 5.53 2.45
N PHE A 89 11.60 5.40 1.67
CA PHE A 89 11.06 4.10 1.26
C PHE A 89 12.04 3.32 0.39
N LEU A 90 12.67 3.98 -0.59
CA LEU A 90 13.68 3.34 -1.44
C LEU A 90 14.90 2.88 -0.63
N ARG A 91 15.31 3.65 0.38
CA ARG A 91 16.42 3.26 1.26
C ARG A 91 16.13 2.00 2.07
N ALA A 92 14.86 1.71 2.39
CA ALA A 92 14.47 0.49 3.10
C ALA A 92 14.75 -0.80 2.29
N PHE A 93 14.90 -0.69 0.97
CA PHE A 93 15.24 -1.81 0.09
C PHE A 93 16.75 -1.97 -0.14
N LEU A 94 17.58 -1.05 0.39
CA LEU A 94 19.02 -1.17 0.25
C LEU A 94 19.56 -2.17 1.29
N PRO A 95 20.54 -3.01 0.92
CA PRO A 95 21.20 -3.87 1.89
C PRO A 95 21.89 -3.03 2.97
N GLU A 96 21.81 -3.50 4.22
CA GLU A 96 22.61 -2.93 5.31
C GLU A 96 24.10 -3.03 4.96
N LYS A 97 24.86 -1.97 5.24
CA LYS A 97 26.32 -1.94 5.02
C LYS A 97 27.07 -2.76 6.05
#